data_AF-A0AAD6AWN1-F1
#
_entry.id   AF-A0AAD6AWN1-F1
#
_cell.length_a   1.000
_cell.length_b   1.000
_cell.length_c   1.000
_cell.angle_alpha   90.00
_cell.angle_beta   90.00
_cell.angle_gamma   90.00
#
_symmetry.space_group_name_H-M   'P 1'
#
loop_
_entity.id
_entity.type
_entity.pdbx_description
1 polymer ?
#
loop_
_entity_poly.entity_id
_entity_poly.type
_entity_poly.pdbx_seq_one_letter_code
_entity_poly.pdbx_strand_id
1 'polypeptide(L)'
;MRKMLGGVTWCCVALLLALTSVSAVQKTLKSINGLKKINFGNSVPKHSLLLLHWFANEINIDNNDIIQLTFDPNSGAYGSHHYGNYEDLLDPLPRGNQHRYYTIGNLHQGTSIHLPPYVVNPIIEDMGRNMDRIIFRVREQNIQAYQTIDQVFITQHIPHQGTLYDPAHTYRIDINLLREIREFSVGEDQQPLSYLRNRFGSSPDDFDIENKWGHLACLGLLLYIVIQEKQSSKQQNNRPENRRNPSNEREPRKVQNQGHVVLDFNDEEDGAASRLTGNRESDCWNTLQSYKIYNYLS
;
A
#
# COMPACT_ATOMS: atom_id res chain seq x y z
N MET A 1 38.25 43.39 -39.60
CA MET A 1 36.96 43.06 -38.94
C MET A 1 36.95 41.57 -38.59
N ARG A 2 37.21 41.21 -37.32
CA ARG A 2 36.97 39.85 -36.78
C ARG A 2 35.75 39.94 -35.86
N LYS A 3 34.75 39.12 -36.14
CA LYS A 3 33.45 39.10 -35.45
C LYS A 3 33.64 38.57 -34.02
N MET A 4 33.28 39.36 -33.02
CA MET A 4 33.04 38.89 -31.66
C MET A 4 31.72 38.10 -31.66
N LEU A 5 31.82 36.77 -31.76
CA LEU A 5 30.68 35.85 -31.67
C LEU A 5 30.99 34.69 -30.70
N GLY A 6 31.71 34.98 -29.61
CA GLY A 6 32.19 33.96 -28.65
C GLY A 6 31.64 34.06 -27.23
N GLY A 7 30.92 35.14 -26.87
CA GLY A 7 30.43 35.35 -25.50
C GLY A 7 29.00 34.86 -25.25
N VAL A 8 28.15 34.83 -26.29
CA VAL A 8 26.73 34.52 -26.14
C VAL A 8 26.49 33.01 -26.02
N THR A 9 27.27 32.20 -26.74
CA THR A 9 27.14 30.74 -26.73
C THR A 9 27.56 30.12 -25.39
N TRP A 10 28.60 30.63 -24.74
CA TRP A 10 29.03 30.14 -23.42
C TRP A 10 27.99 30.46 -22.33
N CYS A 11 27.42 31.66 -22.36
CA CYS A 11 26.39 32.07 -21.39
C CYS A 11 25.12 31.21 -21.53
N CYS A 12 24.71 30.87 -22.76
CA CYS A 12 23.61 29.95 -23.02
C CYS A 12 23.89 28.52 -22.55
N VAL A 13 25.11 28.00 -22.73
CA VAL A 13 25.48 26.66 -22.22
C VAL A 13 25.51 26.63 -20.70
N ALA A 14 26.02 27.67 -20.03
CA ALA A 14 25.99 27.79 -18.58
C ALA A 14 24.57 27.94 -18.02
N LEU A 15 23.70 28.69 -18.70
CA LEU A 15 22.27 28.79 -18.34
C LEU A 15 21.53 27.47 -18.58
N LEU A 16 21.81 26.75 -19.68
CA LEU A 16 21.23 25.43 -19.95
C LEU A 16 21.72 24.40 -18.92
N LEU A 17 22.99 24.43 -18.51
CA LEU A 17 23.52 23.57 -17.44
C LEU A 17 22.95 23.94 -16.05
N ALA A 18 22.74 25.23 -15.77
CA ALA A 18 22.06 25.69 -14.56
C ALA A 18 20.55 25.34 -14.55
N LEU A 19 19.92 25.24 -15.73
CA LEU A 19 18.53 24.77 -15.87
C LEU A 19 18.40 23.23 -15.83
N THR A 20 19.52 22.51 -15.96
CA THR A 20 19.56 21.05 -15.73
C THR A 20 19.83 20.66 -14.28
N SER A 21 19.90 21.61 -13.34
CA SER A 21 19.64 21.27 -11.93
C SER A 21 18.14 20.99 -11.77
N VAL A 22 17.71 19.89 -12.38
CA VAL A 22 16.45 19.24 -12.07
C VAL A 22 16.63 18.74 -10.66
N SER A 23 16.35 19.59 -9.68
CA SER A 23 15.77 19.09 -8.45
C SER A 23 14.56 18.32 -8.93
N ALA A 24 14.65 16.99 -8.96
CA ALA A 24 13.49 16.16 -9.22
C ALA A 24 12.46 16.60 -8.19
N VAL A 25 11.43 17.34 -8.61
CA VAL A 25 10.40 17.82 -7.70
C VAL A 25 9.83 16.58 -7.05
N GLN A 26 10.15 16.39 -5.77
CA GLN A 26 9.83 15.16 -5.09
C GLN A 26 8.31 15.04 -5.01
N LYS A 27 7.77 14.02 -5.68
CA LYS A 27 6.33 13.83 -5.81
C LYS A 27 5.77 13.55 -4.42
N THR A 28 4.94 14.45 -3.92
CA THR A 28 4.30 14.31 -2.60
C THR A 28 2.95 13.63 -2.76
N LEU A 29 2.77 12.51 -2.07
CA LEU A 29 1.53 11.75 -1.99
C LEU A 29 0.73 12.22 -0.78
N LYS A 30 -0.44 12.79 -1.06
CA LYS A 30 -1.29 13.45 -0.05
C LYS A 30 -2.49 12.64 0.42
N SER A 31 -2.86 11.60 -0.33
CA SER A 31 -4.05 10.79 -0.07
C SER A 31 -3.99 9.44 -0.78
N ILE A 32 -4.89 8.52 -0.40
CA ILE A 32 -5.09 7.20 -1.02
C ILE A 32 -5.35 7.35 -2.52
N ASN A 33 -6.06 8.39 -2.96
CA ASN A 33 -6.24 8.69 -4.38
C ASN A 33 -4.92 9.01 -5.10
N GLY A 34 -3.93 9.54 -4.39
CA GLY A 34 -2.56 9.66 -4.89
C GLY A 34 -1.89 8.29 -5.08
N LEU A 35 -2.07 7.38 -4.13
CA LEU A 35 -1.56 6.00 -4.22
C LEU A 35 -2.17 5.24 -5.40
N LYS A 36 -3.47 5.39 -5.69
CA LYS A 36 -4.14 4.78 -6.88
C LYS A 36 -3.42 5.13 -8.20
N LYS A 37 -2.75 6.29 -8.27
CA LYS A 37 -2.03 6.73 -9.48
C LYS A 37 -0.69 6.01 -9.67
N ILE A 38 -0.09 5.46 -8.62
CA ILE A 38 1.17 4.70 -8.67
C ILE A 38 0.95 3.33 -9.31
N ASN A 39 1.91 2.84 -10.09
CA ASN A 39 1.81 1.57 -10.80
C ASN A 39 2.37 0.41 -9.97
N PHE A 40 1.72 0.12 -8.84
CA PHE A 40 2.07 -0.99 -7.96
C PHE A 40 2.02 -2.34 -8.70
N GLY A 41 3.01 -3.19 -8.46
CA GLY A 41 3.21 -4.48 -9.12
C GLY A 41 3.97 -4.44 -10.44
N ASN A 42 4.11 -3.25 -11.05
CA ASN A 42 4.88 -3.08 -12.28
C ASN A 42 6.16 -2.27 -12.02
N SER A 43 6.00 -1.04 -11.51
CA SER A 43 7.13 -0.14 -11.28
C SER A 43 7.49 0.04 -9.81
N VAL A 44 6.50 -0.17 -8.92
CA VAL A 44 6.68 -0.10 -7.47
C VAL A 44 6.22 -1.42 -6.84
N PRO A 45 6.98 -2.03 -5.91
CA PRO A 45 6.57 -3.26 -5.23
C PRO A 45 5.22 -3.08 -4.53
N LYS A 46 4.31 -4.06 -4.65
CA LYS A 46 3.04 -4.04 -3.93
C LYS A 46 3.26 -4.09 -2.41
N HIS A 47 4.34 -4.75 -1.98
CA HIS A 47 4.76 -4.84 -0.58
C HIS A 47 4.94 -3.47 0.09
N SER A 48 5.29 -2.43 -0.67
CA SER A 48 5.40 -1.05 -0.15
C SER A 48 4.16 -0.58 0.59
N LEU A 49 2.96 -1.03 0.18
CA LEU A 49 1.70 -0.66 0.86
C LEU A 49 1.55 -1.36 2.21
N LEU A 50 2.03 -2.58 2.35
CA LEU A 50 2.04 -3.30 3.64
C LEU A 50 2.98 -2.60 4.62
N LEU A 51 4.18 -2.26 4.15
CA LEU A 51 5.17 -1.57 4.97
C LEU A 51 4.70 -0.16 5.36
N LEU A 52 4.10 0.59 4.42
CA LEU A 52 3.54 1.91 4.70
C LEU A 52 2.34 1.85 5.66
N HIS A 53 1.47 0.84 5.51
CA HIS A 53 0.38 0.59 6.44
C HIS A 53 0.90 0.31 7.85
N TRP A 54 1.85 -0.61 8.00
CA TRP A 54 2.47 -0.86 9.29
C TRP A 54 3.09 0.42 9.88
N PHE A 55 3.91 1.14 9.11
CA PHE A 55 4.58 2.33 9.59
C PHE A 55 3.61 3.42 10.06
N ALA A 56 2.51 3.64 9.31
CA ALA A 56 1.49 4.60 9.68
C ALA A 56 0.79 4.25 11.01
N ASN A 57 0.69 2.96 11.34
CA ASN A 57 0.08 2.48 12.57
C ASN A 57 1.07 2.35 13.73
N GLU A 58 2.35 2.20 13.44
CA GLU A 58 3.41 2.11 14.45
C GLU A 58 3.73 3.48 15.07
N ILE A 59 3.77 4.54 14.26
CA ILE A 59 4.10 5.89 14.72
C ILE A 59 2.92 6.56 15.42
N ASN A 60 3.20 7.49 16.33
CA ASN A 60 2.16 8.34 16.90
C ASN A 60 2.00 9.63 16.07
N ILE A 61 0.77 10.07 15.89
CA ILE A 61 0.45 11.35 15.25
C ILE A 61 -0.51 12.10 16.17
N ASP A 62 -0.05 13.21 16.73
CA ASP A 62 -0.86 14.01 17.65
C ASP A 62 -1.83 14.95 16.92
N ASN A 63 -2.60 15.71 17.68
CA ASN A 63 -3.61 16.64 17.14
C ASN A 63 -3.00 17.92 16.55
N ASN A 64 -1.70 18.16 16.73
CA ASN A 64 -0.97 19.31 16.19
C ASN A 64 -0.18 18.95 14.92
N ASP A 65 -0.50 17.82 14.29
CA ASP A 65 0.20 17.28 13.12
C ASP A 65 1.69 17.00 13.38
N ILE A 66 2.06 16.68 14.63
CA ILE A 66 3.40 16.23 14.97
C ILE A 66 3.42 14.70 14.93
N ILE A 67 4.31 14.17 14.10
CA ILE A 67 4.62 12.75 14.05
C ILE A 67 5.70 12.46 15.09
N GLN A 68 5.43 11.56 16.02
CA GLN A 68 6.34 11.13 17.08
C GLN A 68 6.76 9.67 16.84
N LEU A 69 8.05 9.41 17.00
CA LEU A 69 8.56 8.04 17.01
C LEU A 69 8.10 7.32 18.27
N THR A 70 7.76 6.05 18.11
CA THR A 70 7.35 5.13 19.18
C THR A 70 8.42 4.09 19.50
N PHE A 71 9.52 4.09 18.74
CA PHE A 71 10.66 3.21 18.90
C PHE A 71 11.97 3.96 18.67
N ASP A 72 13.09 3.45 19.19
CA ASP A 72 14.42 4.00 18.92
C ASP A 72 14.98 3.42 17.60
N PRO A 73 15.16 4.23 16.54
CA PRO A 73 15.65 3.73 15.27
C PRO A 73 17.16 3.36 15.30
N ASN A 74 17.89 3.70 16.36
CA ASN A 74 19.29 3.30 16.55
C ASN A 74 19.42 1.89 17.12
N SER A 75 18.37 1.36 17.76
CA SER A 75 18.43 0.03 18.38
C SER A 75 18.34 -1.10 17.35
N GLY A 76 18.13 -0.79 16.07
CA GLY A 76 17.81 -1.78 15.04
C GLY A 76 16.38 -2.29 15.08
N ALA A 77 15.47 -1.64 15.82
CA ALA A 77 14.07 -2.08 15.90
C ALA A 77 13.45 -2.10 14.50
N TYR A 78 12.73 -3.17 14.17
CA TYR A 78 12.11 -3.40 12.86
C TYR A 78 13.09 -3.38 11.67
N GLY A 79 14.39 -3.56 11.92
CA GLY A 79 15.45 -3.46 10.91
C GLY A 79 15.82 -2.02 10.55
N SER A 80 15.44 -1.05 11.39
CA SER A 80 15.80 0.35 11.20
C SER A 80 17.30 0.57 11.34
N HIS A 81 17.84 1.48 10.54
CA HIS A 81 19.22 1.91 10.61
C HIS A 81 19.41 3.27 9.94
N HIS A 82 20.54 3.91 10.22
CA HIS A 82 20.89 5.19 9.63
C HIS A 82 20.98 5.11 8.10
N TYR A 83 20.42 6.11 7.41
CA TYR A 83 20.51 6.28 5.97
C TYR A 83 21.33 7.52 5.64
N GLY A 84 22.46 7.34 4.96
CA GLY A 84 23.43 8.42 4.71
C GLY A 84 23.07 9.37 3.57
N ASN A 85 22.10 9.03 2.71
CA ASN A 85 21.73 9.81 1.52
C ASN A 85 22.95 10.19 0.64
N TYR A 86 23.87 9.24 0.43
CA TYR A 86 25.13 9.47 -0.31
C TYR A 86 24.93 9.62 -1.81
N GLU A 87 23.78 9.18 -2.31
CA GLU A 87 23.33 9.28 -3.69
C GLU A 87 22.58 10.58 -3.99
N ASP A 88 22.48 11.49 -3.01
CA ASP A 88 21.75 12.75 -3.10
C ASP A 88 20.27 12.56 -3.53
N LEU A 89 19.63 11.49 -3.04
CA LEU A 89 18.23 11.18 -3.31
C LEU A 89 17.27 12.20 -2.66
N LEU A 90 17.59 12.60 -1.43
CA LEU A 90 16.81 13.50 -0.60
C LEU A 90 17.54 14.82 -0.39
N ASP A 91 16.80 15.83 0.07
CA ASP A 91 17.39 17.11 0.46
C ASP A 91 18.48 16.92 1.53
N PRO A 92 19.58 17.68 1.46
CA PRO A 92 20.57 17.70 2.54
C PRO A 92 19.94 18.03 3.89
N LEU A 93 20.48 17.43 4.93
CA LEU A 93 20.03 17.70 6.31
C LEU A 93 20.24 19.19 6.66
N PRO A 94 19.31 19.82 7.40
CA PRO A 94 19.50 21.16 7.93
C PRO A 94 20.84 21.28 8.69
N ARG A 95 21.42 22.49 8.72
CA ARG A 95 22.68 22.72 9.45
C ARG A 95 22.49 22.40 10.94
N GLY A 96 23.38 21.58 11.48
CA GLY A 96 23.38 21.12 12.86
C GLY A 96 23.19 19.61 12.95
N ASN A 97 23.72 18.97 14.00
CA ASN A 97 23.72 17.52 14.16
C ASN A 97 22.40 16.98 14.75
N GLN A 98 21.29 17.71 14.56
CA GLN A 98 20.00 17.43 15.17
C GLN A 98 19.05 16.65 14.26
N HIS A 99 19.39 16.46 12.99
CA HIS A 99 18.57 15.70 12.06
C HIS A 99 19.34 14.51 11.53
N ARG A 100 18.67 13.36 11.41
CA ARG A 100 19.22 12.16 10.79
C ARG A 100 18.15 11.47 9.96
N TYR A 101 18.55 10.93 8.82
CA TYR A 101 17.69 10.03 8.07
C TYR A 101 17.88 8.61 8.56
N TYR A 102 16.78 7.88 8.66
CA TYR A 102 16.75 6.45 8.94
C TYR A 102 15.94 5.75 7.87
N THR A 103 16.21 4.47 7.65
CA THR A 103 15.48 3.66 6.70
C THR A 103 15.04 2.34 7.30
N ILE A 104 13.95 1.78 6.77
CA ILE A 104 13.36 0.51 7.18
C ILE A 104 12.83 -0.25 5.97
N GLY A 105 12.54 -1.54 6.13
CA GLY A 105 11.98 -2.39 5.08
C GLY A 105 12.97 -3.38 4.48
N ASN A 106 14.25 -3.32 4.88
CA ASN A 106 15.20 -4.39 4.58
C ASN A 106 14.93 -5.59 5.51
N LEU A 107 14.20 -6.58 5.02
CA LEU A 107 13.85 -7.81 5.72
C LEU A 107 15.06 -8.73 5.97
N HIS A 108 16.21 -8.46 5.37
CA HIS A 108 17.48 -9.13 5.68
C HIS A 108 18.30 -8.40 6.74
N GLN A 109 17.88 -7.20 7.16
CA GLN A 109 18.55 -6.48 8.22
C GLN A 109 18.30 -7.18 9.56
N GLY A 110 19.38 -7.42 10.30
CA GLY A 110 19.26 -7.89 11.68
C GLY A 110 18.41 -6.90 12.48
N THR A 111 17.47 -7.42 13.27
CA THR A 111 16.51 -6.59 14.00
C THR A 111 16.40 -7.00 15.46
N SER A 112 16.22 -6.03 16.34
CA SER A 112 15.92 -6.28 17.76
C SER A 112 14.44 -6.55 18.01
N ILE A 113 13.57 -6.04 17.13
CA ILE A 113 12.11 -6.21 17.18
C ILE A 113 11.63 -6.54 15.77
N HIS A 114 10.91 -7.63 15.57
CA HIS A 114 10.49 -8.02 14.22
C HIS A 114 9.29 -7.20 13.73
N LEU A 115 9.28 -6.90 12.42
CA LEU A 115 8.08 -6.45 11.73
C LEU A 115 6.95 -7.49 11.90
N PRO A 116 5.67 -7.06 11.89
CA PRO A 116 4.57 -7.99 12.11
C PRO A 116 4.48 -9.04 11.00
N PRO A 117 3.91 -10.23 11.27
CA PRO A 117 3.88 -11.34 10.32
C PRO A 117 3.27 -10.99 8.96
N TYR A 118 2.24 -10.14 8.91
CA TYR A 118 1.58 -9.75 7.67
C TYR A 118 2.45 -8.86 6.76
N VAL A 119 3.50 -8.22 7.31
CA VAL A 119 4.53 -7.52 6.53
C VAL A 119 5.60 -8.52 6.11
N VAL A 120 6.16 -9.27 7.06
CA VAL A 120 7.27 -10.16 6.76
C VAL A 120 6.86 -11.25 5.77
N ASN A 121 5.72 -11.91 6.00
CA ASN A 121 5.19 -13.04 5.23
C ASN A 121 3.74 -12.75 4.77
N PRO A 122 3.55 -11.95 3.72
CA PRO A 122 2.22 -11.57 3.27
C PRO A 122 1.44 -12.74 2.66
N ILE A 123 0.11 -12.68 2.78
CA ILE A 123 -0.83 -13.69 2.24
C ILE A 123 -0.80 -13.70 0.69
N ILE A 124 -0.52 -12.56 0.05
CA ILE A 124 -0.45 -12.47 -1.40
C ILE A 124 0.97 -12.81 -1.86
N GLU A 125 1.07 -13.71 -2.84
CA GLU A 125 2.30 -14.00 -3.58
C GLU A 125 2.70 -12.82 -4.51
N ASP A 126 3.95 -12.79 -4.99
CA ASP A 126 4.45 -11.78 -5.94
C ASP A 126 4.29 -10.31 -5.50
N MET A 127 4.49 -10.05 -4.20
CA MET A 127 4.43 -8.69 -3.67
C MET A 127 5.68 -7.85 -3.95
N GLY A 128 6.74 -8.45 -4.52
CA GLY A 128 8.04 -7.80 -4.68
C GLY A 128 8.72 -7.56 -3.33
N ARG A 129 8.72 -8.59 -2.47
CA ARG A 129 9.20 -8.50 -1.07
C ARG A 129 10.63 -7.97 -1.00
N ASN A 130 10.90 -7.24 0.08
CA ASN A 130 12.23 -6.77 0.45
C ASN A 130 12.91 -5.76 -0.51
N MET A 131 12.18 -5.22 -1.49
CA MET A 131 12.69 -4.13 -2.33
C MET A 131 12.31 -2.75 -1.78
N ASP A 132 11.11 -2.62 -1.25
CA ASP A 132 10.57 -1.37 -0.74
C ASP A 132 11.25 -0.91 0.54
N ARG A 133 11.35 0.41 0.69
CA ARG A 133 11.93 1.08 1.84
C ARG A 133 11.05 2.24 2.25
N ILE A 134 10.99 2.46 3.56
CA ILE A 134 10.57 3.75 4.10
C ILE A 134 11.83 4.47 4.55
N ILE A 135 11.96 5.74 4.18
CA ILE A 135 12.95 6.65 4.74
C ILE A 135 12.21 7.68 5.55
N PHE A 136 12.70 8.00 6.74
CA PHE A 136 12.13 9.04 7.57
C PHE A 136 13.23 9.88 8.20
N ARG A 137 12.98 11.19 8.32
CA ARG A 137 13.90 12.13 8.95
C ARG A 137 13.46 12.38 10.38
N VAL A 138 14.35 12.03 11.30
CA VAL A 138 14.15 12.28 12.73
C VAL A 138 14.83 13.59 13.07
N ARG A 139 14.10 14.43 13.79
CA ARG A 139 14.64 15.56 14.53
C ARG A 139 14.88 15.11 15.97
N GLU A 140 16.14 14.99 16.32
CA GLU A 140 16.59 14.66 17.65
C GLU A 140 16.36 15.85 18.58
N GLN A 141 15.56 15.62 19.60
CA GLN A 141 15.41 16.53 20.72
C GLN A 141 16.33 16.05 21.85
N ASN A 142 16.72 16.96 22.75
CA ASN A 142 17.59 16.64 23.89
C ASN A 142 17.01 15.55 24.83
N ILE A 143 15.76 15.14 24.63
CA ILE A 143 15.08 14.09 25.36
C ILE A 143 14.64 13.02 24.35
N GLN A 144 15.17 11.80 24.48
CA GLN A 144 14.94 10.69 23.57
C GLN A 144 13.46 10.30 23.44
N ALA A 145 12.65 10.57 24.47
CA ALA A 145 11.20 10.31 24.48
C ALA A 145 10.36 11.22 23.56
N TYR A 146 10.95 12.24 22.92
CA TYR A 146 10.24 13.20 22.07
C TYR A 146 10.87 13.35 20.69
N GLN A 147 11.46 12.28 20.15
CA GLN A 147 11.93 12.29 18.77
C GLN A 147 10.75 12.47 17.81
N THR A 148 10.83 13.51 16.98
CA THR A 148 9.78 13.82 16.00
C THR A 148 10.23 13.51 14.59
N ILE A 149 9.30 13.05 13.75
CA ILE A 149 9.53 12.85 12.32
C ILE A 149 8.99 14.07 11.57
N ASP A 150 9.82 14.70 10.73
CA ASP A 150 9.37 15.84 9.92
C ASP A 150 9.29 15.55 8.41
N GLN A 151 9.84 14.42 7.97
CA GLN A 151 9.68 13.93 6.60
C GLN A 151 9.60 12.40 6.58
N VAL A 152 8.71 11.88 5.73
CA VAL A 152 8.54 10.44 5.46
C VAL A 152 8.54 10.25 3.95
N PHE A 153 9.19 9.19 3.49
CA PHE A 153 9.30 8.84 2.09
C PHE A 153 9.09 7.34 1.91
N ILE A 154 8.45 6.95 0.81
CA ILE A 154 8.53 5.59 0.28
C ILE A 154 9.50 5.59 -0.90
N THR A 155 10.30 4.54 -1.00
CA THR A 155 11.20 4.30 -2.13
C THR A 155 11.38 2.80 -2.31
N GLN A 156 12.23 2.43 -3.27
CA GLN A 156 12.64 1.06 -3.52
C GLN A 156 14.13 1.01 -3.74
N HIS A 157 14.74 -0.05 -3.23
CA HIS A 157 16.11 -0.41 -3.50
C HIS A 157 16.26 -0.92 -4.94
N ILE A 158 17.31 -0.49 -5.64
CA ILE A 158 17.61 -0.96 -6.99
C ILE A 158 18.42 -2.26 -6.88
N PRO A 159 17.88 -3.41 -7.36
CA PRO A 159 18.61 -4.67 -7.33
C PRO A 159 19.95 -4.55 -8.07
N HIS A 160 20.98 -5.20 -7.52
CA HIS A 160 22.33 -5.27 -8.09
C HIS A 160 23.10 -3.93 -8.20
N GLN A 161 22.57 -2.83 -7.65
CA GLN A 161 23.26 -1.52 -7.60
C GLN A 161 23.68 -1.13 -6.18
N GLY A 162 24.09 -2.12 -5.37
CA GLY A 162 24.66 -1.87 -4.05
C GLY A 162 23.60 -1.42 -3.04
N THR A 163 23.72 -0.20 -2.51
CA THR A 163 22.77 0.40 -1.54
C THR A 163 21.89 1.48 -2.16
N LEU A 164 21.93 1.65 -3.49
CA LEU A 164 21.23 2.72 -4.17
C LEU A 164 19.72 2.52 -4.17
N TYR A 165 19.01 3.63 -3.98
CA TYR A 165 17.56 3.72 -4.04
C TYR A 165 17.12 4.37 -5.35
N ASP A 166 15.89 4.07 -5.78
CA ASP A 166 15.34 4.49 -7.06
C ASP A 166 14.76 5.92 -7.00
N PRO A 167 15.42 6.92 -7.61
CA PRO A 167 14.92 8.30 -7.61
C PRO A 167 13.62 8.47 -8.40
N ALA A 168 13.36 7.65 -9.42
CA ALA A 168 12.16 7.76 -10.24
C ALA A 168 10.89 7.33 -9.47
N HIS A 169 11.07 6.44 -8.48
CA HIS A 169 10.01 5.86 -7.65
C HIS A 169 10.16 6.20 -6.16
N THR A 170 10.73 7.38 -5.88
CA THR A 170 10.76 7.94 -4.53
C THR A 170 9.67 9.00 -4.37
N TYR A 171 8.85 8.84 -3.34
CA TYR A 171 7.71 9.71 -3.09
C TYR A 171 7.72 10.19 -1.65
N ARG A 172 7.52 11.50 -1.45
CA ARG A 172 7.27 12.06 -0.11
C ARG A 172 5.86 11.72 0.32
N ILE A 173 5.71 11.30 1.56
CA ILE A 173 4.42 11.00 2.17
C ILE A 173 3.99 12.20 3.00
N ASP A 174 2.80 12.71 2.72
CA ASP A 174 2.13 13.73 3.52
C ASP A 174 1.48 13.10 4.76
N ILE A 175 1.36 13.87 5.82
CA ILE A 175 0.74 13.41 7.07
C ILE A 175 -0.72 13.00 6.88
N ASN A 176 -1.45 13.66 5.97
CA ASN A 176 -2.84 13.33 5.68
C ASN A 176 -2.98 11.91 5.09
N LEU A 177 -2.02 11.49 4.28
CA LEU A 177 -1.98 10.13 3.75
C LEU A 177 -1.78 9.11 4.88
N LEU A 178 -0.88 9.39 5.84
CA LEU A 178 -0.69 8.51 6.99
C LEU A 178 -1.98 8.38 7.80
N ARG A 179 -2.71 9.49 8.02
CA ARG A 179 -4.02 9.45 8.71
C ARG A 179 -5.05 8.63 7.95
N GLU A 180 -5.19 8.81 6.64
CA GLU A 180 -6.11 8.00 5.83
C GLU A 180 -5.76 6.51 5.88
N ILE A 181 -4.47 6.15 5.87
CA ILE A 181 -4.01 4.76 5.99
C ILE A 181 -4.36 4.16 7.37
N ARG A 182 -4.26 4.96 8.45
CA ARG A 182 -4.63 4.52 9.80
C ARG A 182 -6.12 4.20 9.94
N GLU A 183 -6.99 4.66 9.05
CA GLU A 183 -8.40 4.25 9.06
C GLU A 183 -8.56 2.76 8.69
N PHE A 184 -7.56 2.19 8.02
CA PHE A 184 -7.47 0.76 7.70
C PHE A 184 -6.67 -0.02 8.76
N SER A 185 -6.56 0.48 10.00
CA SER A 185 -5.85 -0.17 11.11
C SER A 185 -6.25 -1.64 11.31
N VAL A 186 -5.34 -2.42 11.90
CA VAL A 186 -5.63 -3.79 12.36
C VAL A 186 -5.82 -3.75 13.88
N GLY A 187 -6.99 -4.12 14.41
CA GLY A 187 -7.25 -4.13 15.86
C GLY A 187 -8.66 -3.69 16.28
N GLU A 188 -8.81 -3.34 17.56
CA GLU A 188 -10.10 -3.06 18.21
C GLU A 188 -10.82 -1.81 17.67
N ASP A 189 -10.09 -0.84 17.11
CA ASP A 189 -10.62 0.42 16.58
C ASP A 189 -10.86 0.38 15.06
N GLN A 190 -11.09 -0.80 14.49
CA GLN A 190 -11.35 -0.98 13.06
C GLN A 190 -12.61 -0.27 12.59
N GLN A 191 -12.48 0.53 11.54
CA GLN A 191 -13.65 1.09 10.85
C GLN A 191 -14.41 -0.01 10.08
N PRO A 192 -15.74 0.06 9.97
CA PRO A 192 -16.50 -0.87 9.15
C PRO A 192 -16.01 -0.84 7.69
N LEU A 193 -15.84 -2.02 7.06
CA LEU A 193 -15.40 -2.13 5.66
C LEU A 193 -16.29 -1.34 4.72
N SER A 194 -17.60 -1.36 4.95
CA SER A 194 -18.58 -0.62 4.17
C SER A 194 -18.35 0.89 4.22
N TYR A 195 -17.98 1.44 5.39
CA TYR A 195 -17.62 2.85 5.54
C TYR A 195 -16.37 3.20 4.73
N LEU A 196 -15.30 2.42 4.88
CA LEU A 196 -14.04 2.63 4.18
C LEU A 196 -14.21 2.53 2.66
N ARG A 197 -14.97 1.51 2.21
CA ARG A 197 -15.31 1.30 0.80
C ARG A 197 -16.03 2.52 0.21
N ASN A 198 -17.06 3.01 0.89
CA ASN A 198 -17.84 4.16 0.43
C ASN A 198 -16.98 5.43 0.41
N ARG A 199 -16.16 5.63 1.45
CA ARG A 199 -15.29 6.80 1.57
C ARG A 199 -14.23 6.88 0.47
N PHE A 200 -13.62 5.76 0.11
CA PHE A 200 -12.54 5.70 -0.88
C PHE A 200 -12.98 5.21 -2.28
N GLY A 201 -14.30 5.08 -2.48
CA GLY A 201 -14.91 4.83 -3.78
C GLY A 201 -14.60 3.47 -4.38
N SER A 202 -14.74 2.39 -3.60
CA SER A 202 -14.49 1.02 -4.06
C SER A 202 -15.76 0.18 -4.08
N SER A 203 -15.70 -0.99 -4.72
CA SER A 203 -16.87 -1.87 -4.91
C SER A 203 -16.64 -3.37 -4.61
N PRO A 204 -15.59 -3.83 -3.90
CA PRO A 204 -15.50 -5.25 -3.60
C PRO A 204 -16.66 -5.68 -2.69
N ASP A 205 -17.04 -6.95 -2.80
CA ASP A 205 -17.90 -7.58 -1.79
C ASP A 205 -17.12 -7.68 -0.48
N ASP A 206 -17.73 -7.20 0.61
CA ASP A 206 -17.10 -7.21 1.93
C ASP A 206 -16.89 -8.67 2.38
N PHE A 207 -17.81 -9.57 2.03
CA PHE A 207 -17.75 -10.98 2.36
C PHE A 207 -16.52 -11.67 1.76
N ASP A 208 -16.18 -11.35 0.50
CA ASP A 208 -14.99 -11.89 -0.16
C ASP A 208 -13.69 -11.40 0.49
N ILE A 209 -13.66 -10.13 0.89
CA ILE A 209 -12.50 -9.55 1.58
C ILE A 209 -12.33 -10.19 2.96
N GLU A 210 -13.39 -10.29 3.74
CA GLU A 210 -13.36 -10.91 5.07
C GLU A 210 -12.96 -12.38 5.02
N ASN A 211 -13.52 -13.17 4.11
CA ASN A 211 -13.15 -14.58 3.96
C ASN A 211 -11.68 -14.77 3.59
N LYS A 212 -11.12 -13.87 2.78
CA LYS A 212 -9.74 -13.96 2.33
C LYS A 212 -8.74 -13.44 3.36
N TRP A 213 -9.08 -12.36 4.06
CA TRP A 213 -8.15 -11.62 4.91
C TRP A 213 -8.40 -11.78 6.41
N GLY A 214 -9.56 -12.29 6.81
CA GLY A 214 -9.95 -12.46 8.21
C GLY A 214 -9.78 -11.16 9.00
N HIS A 215 -9.03 -11.22 10.09
CA HIS A 215 -8.72 -10.07 10.94
C HIS A 215 -7.96 -8.93 10.22
N LEU A 216 -7.39 -9.19 9.03
CA LEU A 216 -6.71 -8.22 8.18
C LEU A 216 -7.65 -7.61 7.12
N ALA A 217 -8.97 -7.78 7.21
CA ALA A 217 -9.91 -7.35 6.18
C ALA A 217 -9.77 -5.86 5.80
N CYS A 218 -9.55 -4.96 6.77
CA CYS A 218 -9.30 -3.54 6.47
C CYS A 218 -8.03 -3.34 5.62
N LEU A 219 -6.94 -4.03 5.96
CA LEU A 219 -5.72 -4.02 5.16
C LEU A 219 -5.95 -4.63 3.76
N GLY A 220 -6.71 -5.73 3.69
CA GLY A 220 -7.10 -6.34 2.42
C GLY A 220 -7.88 -5.40 1.51
N LEU A 221 -8.82 -4.65 2.09
CA LEU A 221 -9.58 -3.62 1.40
C LEU A 221 -8.69 -2.47 0.91
N LEU A 222 -7.74 -1.98 1.74
CA LEU A 222 -6.76 -0.97 1.31
C LEU A 222 -5.98 -1.43 0.07
N LEU A 223 -5.48 -2.67 0.08
CA LEU A 223 -4.75 -3.23 -1.06
C LEU A 223 -5.65 -3.37 -2.29
N TYR A 224 -6.90 -3.78 -2.12
CA TYR A 224 -7.86 -3.87 -3.22
C TYR A 224 -8.11 -2.49 -3.87
N ILE A 225 -8.38 -1.47 -3.04
CA ILE A 225 -8.62 -0.08 -3.45
C ILE A 225 -7.44 0.47 -4.26
N VAL A 226 -6.22 0.23 -3.80
CA VAL A 226 -5.02 0.83 -4.41
C VAL A 226 -4.52 0.02 -5.62
N ILE A 227 -4.56 -1.32 -5.55
CA ILE A 227 -3.92 -2.19 -6.55
C ILE A 227 -4.94 -2.74 -7.57
N GLN A 228 -6.07 -3.29 -7.12
CA GLN A 228 -6.96 -4.08 -7.99
C GLN A 228 -8.01 -3.26 -8.73
N GLU A 229 -8.56 -2.21 -8.10
CA GLU A 229 -9.51 -1.29 -8.75
C GLU A 229 -8.92 -0.69 -10.05
N LYS A 230 -7.61 -0.43 -10.04
CA LYS A 230 -6.84 0.04 -11.20
C LYS A 230 -6.72 -0.99 -12.33
N GLN A 231 -6.60 -2.28 -12.00
CA GLN A 231 -6.51 -3.34 -13.01
C GLN A 231 -7.87 -3.57 -13.67
N SER A 232 -8.95 -3.57 -12.89
CA SER A 232 -10.32 -3.72 -13.39
C SER A 232 -10.73 -2.60 -14.34
N SER A 233 -10.42 -1.33 -13.99
CA SER A 233 -10.69 -0.18 -14.87
C SER A 233 -9.92 -0.23 -16.19
N LYS A 234 -8.66 -0.68 -16.19
CA LYS A 234 -7.90 -0.92 -17.43
C LYS A 234 -8.53 -2.04 -18.28
N GLN A 235 -9.05 -3.09 -17.65
CA GLN A 235 -9.68 -4.21 -18.35
C GLN A 235 -11.04 -3.83 -18.97
N GLN A 236 -11.83 -2.99 -18.29
CA GLN A 236 -13.09 -2.46 -18.84
C GLN A 236 -12.86 -1.58 -20.07
N ASN A 237 -11.84 -0.71 -20.05
CA ASN A 237 -11.51 0.15 -21.20
C ASN A 237 -10.90 -0.59 -22.39
N ASN A 238 -10.35 -1.77 -22.18
CA ASN A 238 -9.78 -2.61 -23.24
C ASN A 238 -10.79 -3.62 -23.82
N ARG A 239 -12.04 -3.61 -23.38
CA ARG A 239 -13.09 -4.44 -23.98
C ARG A 239 -13.50 -3.81 -25.31
N PRO A 240 -13.41 -4.53 -26.45
CA PRO A 240 -13.84 -3.98 -27.73
C PRO A 240 -15.32 -3.61 -27.61
N GLU A 241 -15.63 -2.33 -27.85
CA GLU A 241 -16.98 -1.84 -28.06
C GLU A 241 -17.61 -2.69 -29.15
N ASN A 242 -18.54 -3.57 -28.75
CA ASN A 242 -19.28 -4.36 -29.69
C ASN A 242 -20.20 -3.40 -30.46
N ARG A 243 -19.73 -2.91 -31.60
CA ARG A 243 -20.51 -2.13 -32.57
C ARG A 243 -21.70 -2.99 -33.00
N ARG A 244 -22.84 -2.81 -32.35
CA ARG A 244 -24.13 -3.25 -32.86
C ARG A 244 -24.43 -2.41 -34.10
N ASN A 245 -24.25 -3.01 -35.28
CA ASN A 245 -24.83 -2.48 -36.52
C ASN A 245 -26.36 -2.60 -36.44
N PRO A 246 -27.13 -1.53 -36.72
CA PRO A 246 -28.54 -1.65 -37.01
C PRO A 246 -28.70 -1.90 -38.51
N SER A 247 -29.20 -3.07 -38.89
CA SER A 247 -29.62 -3.31 -40.28
C SER A 247 -30.88 -4.17 -40.32
N ASN A 248 -31.98 -3.45 -40.55
CA ASN A 248 -33.14 -3.71 -41.40
C ASN A 248 -33.95 -5.01 -41.24
N GLU A 249 -35.22 -4.77 -40.90
CA GLU A 249 -36.40 -5.59 -41.20
C GLU A 249 -36.37 -6.20 -42.61
N ARG A 250 -36.77 -7.49 -42.69
CA ARG A 250 -37.70 -8.02 -43.69
C ARG A 250 -38.33 -9.32 -43.17
N GLU A 251 -39.62 -9.41 -43.44
CA GLU A 251 -40.68 -10.26 -42.89
C GLU A 251 -40.74 -11.70 -43.50
N PRO A 252 -41.75 -12.56 -43.23
CA PRO A 252 -41.55 -13.94 -42.79
C PRO A 252 -41.86 -15.00 -43.86
N ARG A 253 -41.43 -16.25 -43.64
CA ARG A 253 -41.98 -17.42 -44.36
C ARG A 253 -42.34 -18.55 -43.40
N LYS A 254 -43.63 -18.91 -43.44
CA LYS A 254 -44.24 -20.15 -42.95
C LYS A 254 -43.74 -21.35 -43.77
N VAL A 255 -43.69 -22.55 -43.16
CA VAL A 255 -44.46 -23.76 -43.53
C VAL A 255 -44.10 -24.96 -42.62
N GLN A 256 -45.10 -25.36 -41.81
CA GLN A 256 -45.68 -26.68 -41.43
C GLN A 256 -44.87 -27.93 -41.00
N ASN A 257 -45.23 -28.35 -39.77
CA ASN A 257 -45.73 -29.64 -39.26
C ASN A 257 -44.94 -30.95 -39.36
N GLN A 258 -44.72 -31.55 -38.18
CA GLN A 258 -45.23 -32.85 -37.67
C GLN A 258 -44.67 -32.98 -36.23
N GLY A 259 -45.29 -33.52 -35.17
CA GLY A 259 -46.53 -34.23 -34.92
C GLY A 259 -46.54 -34.55 -33.41
N HIS A 260 -47.72 -34.42 -32.82
CA HIS A 260 -48.23 -34.87 -31.52
C HIS A 260 -47.46 -35.99 -30.77
N VAL A 261 -47.29 -35.87 -29.44
CA VAL A 261 -47.89 -36.72 -28.38
C VAL A 261 -47.49 -36.19 -26.99
N VAL A 262 -48.51 -35.94 -26.17
CA VAL A 262 -48.46 -35.73 -24.71
C VAL A 262 -48.41 -37.09 -24.01
N LEU A 263 -47.53 -37.25 -23.02
CA LEU A 263 -47.77 -38.11 -21.85
C LEU A 263 -47.08 -37.50 -20.64
N ASP A 264 -47.88 -36.86 -19.79
CA ASP A 264 -47.60 -36.69 -18.36
C ASP A 264 -47.75 -38.06 -17.68
N PHE A 265 -46.80 -38.40 -16.81
CA PHE A 265 -47.07 -39.27 -15.66
C PHE A 265 -46.28 -38.76 -14.45
N ASN A 266 -47.06 -38.42 -13.43
CA ASN A 266 -46.66 -38.06 -12.09
C ASN A 266 -46.18 -39.27 -11.28
N ASP A 267 -45.45 -38.91 -10.21
CA ASP A 267 -45.40 -39.51 -8.87
C ASP A 267 -44.61 -40.81 -8.58
N GLU A 268 -43.75 -40.63 -7.56
CA GLU A 268 -43.65 -41.41 -6.32
C GLU A 268 -42.49 -42.40 -6.07
N GLU A 269 -42.00 -42.23 -4.83
CA GLU A 269 -41.35 -43.16 -3.88
C GLU A 269 -39.82 -43.42 -3.88
N ASP A 270 -39.21 -42.84 -2.84
CA ASP A 270 -38.51 -43.49 -1.72
C ASP A 270 -37.27 -44.38 -1.91
N GLY A 271 -36.22 -44.02 -1.17
CA GLY A 271 -35.03 -44.84 -0.96
C GLY A 271 -34.03 -44.19 0.00
N ALA A 272 -34.21 -44.42 1.29
CA ALA A 272 -33.38 -43.95 2.40
C ALA A 272 -31.91 -44.44 2.37
N ALA A 273 -30.99 -43.62 2.90
CA ALA A 273 -29.76 -44.09 3.58
C ALA A 273 -29.11 -43.00 4.46
N SER A 274 -29.47 -43.06 5.74
CA SER A 274 -28.67 -42.82 6.95
C SER A 274 -27.15 -42.58 6.80
N ARG A 275 -26.62 -41.53 7.46
CA ARG A 275 -25.31 -41.55 8.13
C ARG A 275 -25.32 -40.78 9.45
N LEU A 276 -24.73 -41.46 10.44
CA LEU A 276 -24.60 -41.11 11.84
C LEU A 276 -23.49 -40.10 12.11
N THR A 277 -23.77 -39.37 13.18
CA THR A 277 -22.94 -38.64 14.15
C THR A 277 -21.47 -39.07 14.31
N GLY A 278 -20.64 -38.06 14.61
CA GLY A 278 -19.28 -38.23 15.12
C GLY A 278 -18.76 -36.94 15.74
N ASN A 279 -19.21 -36.65 16.96
CA ASN A 279 -18.63 -35.61 17.82
C ASN A 279 -17.21 -36.03 18.25
N ARG A 280 -16.28 -35.08 18.23
CA ARG A 280 -15.07 -35.15 19.07
C ARG A 280 -14.69 -33.74 19.53
N GLU A 281 -15.11 -33.44 20.75
CA GLU A 281 -14.56 -32.38 21.59
C GLU A 281 -13.10 -32.70 21.95
N SER A 282 -12.26 -31.66 22.02
CA SER A 282 -11.12 -31.60 22.93
C SER A 282 -10.71 -30.13 23.11
N ASP A 283 -11.11 -29.57 24.24
CA ASP A 283 -10.66 -28.30 24.78
C ASP A 283 -9.18 -28.34 25.19
N CYS A 284 -8.49 -27.20 25.04
CA CYS A 284 -7.50 -26.72 26.01
C CYS A 284 -7.25 -25.20 25.87
N TRP A 285 -7.94 -24.44 26.73
CA TRP A 285 -7.56 -23.25 27.49
C TRP A 285 -6.75 -22.08 26.86
N ASN A 286 -7.47 -20.96 26.74
CA ASN A 286 -7.12 -19.57 27.10
C ASN A 286 -5.80 -19.35 27.87
N THR A 287 -5.03 -18.33 27.47
CA THR A 287 -4.61 -17.19 28.33
C THR A 287 -3.92 -16.12 27.47
N LEU A 288 -4.51 -14.93 27.31
CA LEU A 288 -3.80 -13.65 27.08
C LEU A 288 -4.75 -12.50 27.43
N GLN A 289 -4.96 -12.31 28.74
CA GLN A 289 -5.54 -11.09 29.29
C GLN A 289 -4.46 -10.01 29.36
N SER A 290 -4.78 -8.86 28.78
CA SER A 290 -4.65 -7.52 29.36
C SER A 290 -3.39 -7.19 30.18
N TYR A 291 -2.47 -6.44 29.56
CA TYR A 291 -1.61 -5.49 30.30
C TYR A 291 -1.58 -4.13 29.58
N LYS A 292 -2.62 -3.32 29.82
CA LYS A 292 -2.50 -1.85 29.88
C LYS A 292 -2.57 -1.51 31.36
N ILE A 293 -1.43 -1.16 31.96
CA ILE A 293 -1.40 -0.56 33.31
C ILE A 293 -0.99 0.90 33.17
N TYR A 294 -1.91 1.75 33.60
CA TYR A 294 -1.75 3.17 33.85
C TYR A 294 -1.01 3.43 35.18
N ASN A 295 -0.33 4.58 35.20
CA ASN A 295 0.07 5.42 36.34
C ASN A 295 1.28 5.01 37.19
N TYR A 296 2.22 5.95 37.35
CA TYR A 296 2.48 6.59 38.65
C TYR A 296 2.93 8.05 38.45
N LEU A 297 2.15 8.96 39.03
CA LEU A 297 2.57 10.29 39.51
C LEU A 297 2.81 10.16 41.02
N SER A 298 4.02 10.50 41.46
CA SER A 298 4.35 11.19 42.72
C SER A 298 5.83 11.58 42.68
#